data_AF-A0A0K8TUC5-F1
#
_entry.id   AF-A0A0K8TUC5-F1
#
_cell.length_a   1.000
_cell.length_b   1.000
_cell.length_c   1.000
_cell.angle_alpha   90.00
_cell.angle_beta   90.00
_cell.angle_gamma   90.00
#
_symmetry.space_group_name_H-M   'P 1'
#
loop_
_entity.id
_entity.type
_entity.pdbx_description
1 polymer ?
#
loop_
_entity_poly.entity_id
_entity_poly.type
_entity_poly.pdbx_seq_one_letter_code
_entity_poly.pdbx_strand_id
1 'polypeptide(L)'
;MIETYRYFQAISDEKKAIIRQHFEQLGMECMKDNPITSDDIASLRAKKVPSGPNAPCFLACVLKKSGVMDESGMLQKENILEKARKVFDDEDELKSIEGYLHSCSHINSEAVSDGEKGCERAVLSIKCMIDNAAQFGFDI
;
A
#
# COMPACT_ATOMS: atom_id res chain seq x y z
N MET A 1 32.24 6.15 -13.55
CA MET A 1 31.46 6.42 -12.32
C MET A 1 29.99 6.76 -12.62
N ILE A 2 29.37 6.11 -13.63
CA ILE A 2 27.97 6.38 -14.02
C ILE A 2 27.07 5.16 -13.72
N GLU A 3 27.65 3.97 -13.60
CA GLU A 3 26.90 2.72 -13.37
C GLU A 3 26.42 2.50 -11.92
N THR A 4 26.96 3.22 -10.94
CA THR A 4 26.56 3.09 -9.52
C THR A 4 25.38 4.00 -9.13
N TYR A 5 24.99 4.97 -9.97
CA TYR A 5 23.87 5.87 -9.68
C TYR A 5 22.50 5.29 -10.02
N ARG A 6 22.45 4.17 -10.74
CA ARG A 6 21.21 3.44 -11.05
C ARG A 6 20.64 2.68 -9.84
N TYR A 7 21.29 2.77 -8.68
CA TYR A 7 21.03 1.92 -7.52
C TYR A 7 20.03 2.47 -6.50
N PHE A 8 19.46 3.68 -6.63
CA PHE A 8 18.85 4.30 -5.43
C PHE A 8 17.38 4.67 -5.41
N GLN A 9 16.59 4.49 -6.46
CA GLN A 9 15.12 4.61 -6.33
C GLN A 9 14.43 3.70 -7.34
N ALA A 10 13.63 2.73 -6.87
CA ALA A 10 12.88 1.82 -7.74
C ALA A 10 11.72 2.52 -8.47
N ILE A 11 11.39 3.77 -8.10
CA ILE A 11 10.29 4.56 -8.68
C ILE A 11 10.72 6.02 -8.77
N SER A 12 10.50 6.68 -9.91
CA SER A 12 10.77 8.12 -10.07
C SER A 12 9.86 9.00 -9.19
N ASP A 13 10.29 10.21 -8.85
CA ASP A 13 9.48 11.11 -8.02
C ASP A 13 8.15 11.52 -8.67
N GLU A 14 8.11 11.59 -10.00
CA GLU A 14 6.87 11.81 -10.77
C GLU A 14 5.88 10.66 -10.55
N LYS A 15 6.33 9.41 -10.72
CA LYS A 15 5.49 8.23 -10.49
C LYS A 15 5.04 8.14 -9.03
N LYS A 16 5.93 8.44 -8.07
CA LYS A 16 5.55 8.55 -6.64
C LYS A 16 4.45 9.58 -6.42
N ALA A 17 4.51 10.73 -7.08
CA ALA A 17 3.48 11.77 -6.95
C ALA A 17 2.13 11.29 -7.51
N ILE A 18 2.12 10.62 -8.66
CA ILE A 18 0.91 10.01 -9.26
C ILE A 18 0.30 8.98 -8.30
N ILE A 19 1.12 8.10 -7.75
CA ILE A 19 0.69 7.05 -6.81
C ILE A 19 0.14 7.70 -5.54
N ARG A 20 0.87 8.66 -4.95
CA ARG A 20 0.43 9.37 -3.75
C ARG A 20 -0.93 10.05 -3.99
N GLN A 21 -1.08 10.77 -5.10
CA GLN A 21 -2.33 11.42 -5.45
C GLN A 21 -3.48 10.41 -5.61
N HIS A 22 -3.23 9.26 -6.24
CA HIS A 22 -4.21 8.20 -6.37
C HIS A 22 -4.68 7.69 -5.00
N PHE A 23 -3.75 7.37 -4.10
CA PHE A 23 -4.08 6.90 -2.74
C PHE A 23 -4.76 7.99 -1.89
N GLU A 24 -4.39 9.26 -2.06
CA GLU A 24 -5.09 10.39 -1.41
C GLU A 24 -6.54 10.51 -1.90
N GLN A 25 -6.81 10.32 -3.20
CA GLN A 25 -8.17 10.30 -3.75
C GLN A 25 -9.01 9.17 -3.17
N LEU A 26 -8.45 7.96 -3.12
CA LEU A 26 -9.12 6.81 -2.49
C LEU A 26 -9.37 7.05 -1.00
N GLY A 27 -8.41 7.66 -0.30
CA GLY A 27 -8.54 8.06 1.09
C GLY A 27 -9.71 9.02 1.30
N MET A 28 -9.86 10.05 0.45
CA MET A 28 -11.00 10.97 0.52
C MET A 28 -12.36 10.27 0.35
N GLU A 29 -12.43 9.23 -0.48
CA GLU A 29 -13.64 8.41 -0.60
C GLU A 29 -13.89 7.59 0.68
N CYS A 30 -12.85 6.92 1.19
CA CYS A 30 -12.95 6.04 2.36
C CYS A 30 -13.24 6.77 3.67
N MET A 31 -12.86 8.04 3.79
CA MET A 31 -13.17 8.87 4.96
C MET A 31 -14.68 9.09 5.17
N LYS A 32 -15.52 8.91 4.14
CA LYS A 32 -16.98 9.05 4.27
C LYS A 32 -17.57 8.01 5.23
N ASP A 33 -17.07 6.78 5.16
CA ASP A 33 -17.55 5.66 5.97
C ASP A 33 -16.63 5.36 7.17
N ASN A 34 -15.34 5.71 7.05
CA ASN A 34 -14.31 5.46 8.05
C ASN A 34 -13.55 6.76 8.36
N PRO A 35 -14.18 7.74 9.04
CA PRO A 35 -13.54 9.03 9.30
C PRO A 35 -12.32 8.84 10.21
N ILE A 36 -11.16 9.34 9.76
CA ILE A 36 -9.90 9.32 10.49
C ILE A 36 -9.54 10.72 10.99
N THR A 37 -8.66 10.79 11.98
CA THR A 37 -8.24 12.06 12.61
C THR A 37 -7.13 12.75 11.82
N SER A 38 -6.85 14.02 12.15
CA SER A 38 -5.66 14.70 11.64
C SER A 38 -4.36 13.97 11.98
N ASP A 39 -4.31 13.31 13.14
CA ASP A 39 -3.13 12.59 13.63
C ASP A 39 -2.91 11.29 12.85
N ASP A 40 -4.01 10.62 12.46
CA ASP A 40 -3.96 9.47 11.54
C ASP A 40 -3.44 9.91 10.16
N ILE A 41 -3.93 11.03 9.64
CA ILE A 41 -3.46 11.59 8.36
C ILE A 41 -1.97 11.96 8.46
N ALA A 42 -1.55 12.57 9.58
CA ALA A 42 -0.15 12.91 9.81
C ALA A 42 0.73 11.64 9.88
N SER A 43 0.25 10.59 10.53
CA SER A 43 0.94 9.29 10.60
C SER A 43 1.11 8.68 9.22
N LEU A 44 0.05 8.67 8.40
CA LEU A 44 0.10 8.17 7.03
C LEU A 44 1.07 8.96 6.15
N ARG A 45 1.06 10.30 6.24
CA ARG A 45 2.01 11.16 5.53
C ARG A 45 3.45 10.98 5.99
N ALA A 46 3.63 10.64 7.27
CA ALA A 46 4.91 10.26 7.86
C ALA A 46 5.24 8.78 7.63
N LYS A 47 4.45 8.06 6.81
CA LYS A 47 4.70 6.69 6.35
C LYS A 47 4.69 5.70 7.53
N LYS A 48 3.80 5.97 8.49
CA LYS A 48 3.57 5.19 9.72
C LYS A 48 2.15 4.65 9.75
N VAL A 49 1.99 3.54 10.46
CA VAL A 49 0.68 2.94 10.73
C VAL A 49 -0.13 3.90 11.63
N PRO A 50 -1.31 4.39 11.20
CA PRO A 50 -2.19 5.20 12.04
C PRO A 50 -2.80 4.36 13.19
N SER A 51 -3.14 5.00 14.30
CA SER A 51 -3.60 4.33 15.54
C SER A 51 -5.01 4.69 15.96
N GLY A 52 -5.71 5.56 15.24
CA GLY A 52 -7.09 5.94 15.52
C GLY A 52 -8.06 4.76 15.40
N PRO A 53 -9.20 4.79 16.08
CA PRO A 53 -10.13 3.67 16.16
C PRO A 53 -10.72 3.24 14.81
N ASN A 54 -10.88 4.19 13.87
CA ASN A 54 -11.38 3.91 12.52
C ASN A 54 -10.26 3.63 11.51
N ALA A 55 -9.00 3.81 11.90
CA ALA A 55 -7.86 3.69 11.02
C ALA A 55 -7.73 2.28 10.37
N PRO A 56 -7.98 1.17 11.08
CA PRO A 56 -7.95 -0.16 10.46
C PRO A 56 -8.91 -0.32 9.28
N CYS A 57 -10.18 0.09 9.45
CA CYS A 57 -11.18 -0.05 8.39
C CYS A 57 -11.03 1.01 7.28
N PHE A 58 -10.49 2.18 7.61
CA PHE A 58 -10.03 3.14 6.61
C PHE A 58 -8.95 2.53 5.71
N LEU A 59 -7.92 1.90 6.29
CA LEU A 59 -6.87 1.23 5.53
C LEU A 59 -7.43 0.11 4.65
N ALA A 60 -8.31 -0.74 5.19
CA ALA A 60 -8.96 -1.79 4.41
C ALA A 60 -9.74 -1.23 3.21
N CYS A 61 -10.53 -0.18 3.41
CA CYS A 61 -11.25 0.48 2.32
C CYS A 61 -10.29 0.97 1.22
N VAL A 62 -9.19 1.62 1.59
CA VAL A 62 -8.19 2.12 0.64
C VAL A 62 -7.52 0.96 -0.11
N LEU A 63 -7.14 -0.11 0.58
CA LEU A 63 -6.51 -1.28 -0.04
C LEU A 63 -7.47 -2.04 -0.98
N LYS A 64 -8.76 -2.14 -0.63
CA LYS A 64 -9.79 -2.74 -1.49
C LYS A 64 -9.98 -1.93 -2.77
N LYS A 65 -10.15 -0.61 -2.63
CA LYS A 65 -10.31 0.27 -3.81
C LYS A 65 -9.07 0.36 -4.68
N SER A 66 -7.88 0.30 -4.10
CA SER A 66 -6.63 0.26 -4.86
C SER A 66 -6.46 -1.08 -5.57
N GLY A 67 -7.08 -2.16 -5.08
CA GLY A 67 -6.97 -3.52 -5.62
C GLY A 67 -5.80 -4.30 -5.01
N VAL A 68 -5.17 -3.78 -3.96
CA VAL A 68 -4.20 -4.52 -3.14
C VAL A 68 -4.90 -5.56 -2.27
N MET A 69 -6.16 -5.32 -1.91
CA MET A 69 -7.03 -6.24 -1.18
C MET A 69 -8.29 -6.53 -2.02
N ASP A 70 -8.85 -7.74 -1.92
CA ASP A 70 -10.16 -8.06 -2.51
C ASP A 70 -11.32 -7.76 -1.56
N GLU A 71 -12.54 -7.98 -2.04
CA GLU A 71 -13.76 -7.78 -1.24
C GLU A 71 -13.82 -8.71 -0.02
N SER A 72 -13.21 -9.90 -0.10
CA SER A 72 -13.07 -10.86 1.00
C SER A 72 -12.02 -10.43 2.05
N GLY A 73 -11.39 -9.27 1.87
CA GLY A 73 -10.43 -8.72 2.82
C GLY A 73 -9.04 -9.34 2.72
N MET A 74 -8.72 -10.04 1.62
CA MET A 74 -7.48 -10.76 1.41
C MET A 74 -6.55 -9.99 0.48
N LEU A 75 -5.24 -10.01 0.72
CA LEU A 75 -4.26 -9.42 -0.19
C LEU A 75 -4.21 -10.16 -1.53
N GLN A 76 -4.18 -9.39 -2.62
CA GLN A 76 -4.06 -9.85 -4.00
C GLN A 76 -2.98 -9.02 -4.70
N LYS A 77 -2.21 -9.63 -5.59
CA LYS A 77 -1.20 -8.89 -6.38
C LYS A 77 -1.68 -8.57 -7.79
N GLU A 78 -2.56 -9.40 -8.34
CA GLU A 78 -2.96 -9.39 -9.73
C GLU A 78 -3.68 -8.08 -10.10
N ASN A 79 -4.67 -7.68 -9.31
CA ASN A 79 -5.48 -6.48 -9.56
C ASN A 79 -4.66 -5.18 -9.50
N ILE A 80 -3.74 -5.07 -8.54
CA ILE A 80 -2.88 -3.90 -8.41
C ILE A 80 -1.77 -3.88 -9.48
N LEU A 81 -1.25 -5.04 -9.91
CA LEU A 81 -0.28 -5.12 -11.01
C LEU A 81 -0.91 -4.71 -12.35
N GLU A 82 -2.17 -5.07 -12.61
CA GLU A 82 -2.90 -4.58 -13.79
C GLU A 82 -3.00 -3.05 -13.80
N LYS A 83 -3.26 -2.44 -12.64
CA LYS A 83 -3.29 -0.97 -12.50
C LYS A 83 -1.89 -0.36 -12.59
N ALA A 84 -0.87 -0.99 -12.02
CA ALA A 84 0.51 -0.53 -12.06
C ALA A 84 1.01 -0.40 -13.51
N ARG A 85 0.65 -1.32 -14.40
CA ARG A 85 0.99 -1.25 -15.83
C ARG A 85 0.45 -0.01 -16.58
N LYS A 86 -0.43 0.79 -15.96
CA LYS A 86 -0.89 2.09 -16.50
C LYS A 86 0.01 3.26 -16.13
N VAL A 87 0.91 3.06 -15.17
CA VAL A 87 1.84 4.07 -14.62
C VAL A 87 3.30 3.69 -14.87
N PHE A 88 3.57 2.39 -14.97
CA PHE A 88 4.89 1.80 -15.09
C PHE A 88 5.02 1.06 -16.42
N ASP A 89 5.97 1.51 -17.25
CA ASP A 89 6.32 0.88 -18.53
C ASP A 89 7.63 0.06 -18.43
N ASP A 90 8.34 0.14 -17.29
CA ASP A 90 9.57 -0.59 -17.03
C ASP A 90 9.26 -1.92 -16.32
N GLU A 91 9.69 -3.03 -16.92
CA GLU A 91 9.42 -4.37 -16.40
C GLU A 91 10.19 -4.69 -15.11
N ASP A 92 11.33 -4.04 -14.83
CA ASP A 92 12.06 -4.24 -13.58
C ASP A 92 11.41 -3.45 -12.43
N GLU A 93 10.81 -2.29 -12.70
CA GLU A 93 9.93 -1.59 -11.74
C GLU A 93 8.70 -2.46 -11.40
N LEU A 94 8.06 -3.05 -12.42
CA LEU A 94 6.90 -3.92 -12.22
C LEU A 94 7.24 -5.19 -11.43
N LYS A 95 8.39 -5.84 -11.70
CA LYS A 95 8.88 -6.96 -10.88
C LYS A 95 9.16 -6.56 -9.45
N SER A 96 9.69 -5.35 -9.23
CA SER A 96 9.96 -4.84 -7.87
C SER A 96 8.66 -4.63 -7.10
N ILE A 97 7.62 -4.11 -7.76
CA ILE A 97 6.26 -3.98 -7.19
C ILE A 97 5.66 -5.36 -6.90
N GLU A 98 5.76 -6.31 -7.83
CA GLU A 98 5.27 -7.67 -7.62
C GLU A 98 5.95 -8.35 -6.42
N GLY A 99 7.28 -8.29 -6.36
CA GLY A 99 8.07 -8.87 -5.27
C GLY A 99 7.73 -8.24 -3.93
N TYR A 100 7.54 -6.93 -3.91
CA TYR A 100 7.15 -6.19 -2.71
C TYR A 100 5.78 -6.61 -2.19
N LEU A 101 4.76 -6.65 -3.05
CA LEU A 101 3.42 -7.11 -2.67
C LEU A 101 3.44 -8.58 -2.22
N HIS A 102 4.22 -9.42 -2.91
CA HIS A 102 4.39 -10.82 -2.55
C HIS A 102 5.05 -11.01 -1.18
N SER A 103 5.99 -10.14 -0.78
CA SER A 103 6.66 -10.23 0.52
C SER A 103 5.69 -10.21 1.71
N CYS A 104 4.51 -9.60 1.52
CA CYS A 104 3.47 -9.50 2.54
C CYS A 104 2.30 -10.46 2.34
N SER A 105 2.32 -11.37 1.35
CA SER A 105 1.19 -12.27 1.10
C SER A 105 0.93 -13.25 2.24
N HIS A 106 1.93 -13.53 3.09
CA HIS A 106 1.79 -14.37 4.28
C HIS A 106 0.77 -13.82 5.28
N ILE A 107 0.49 -12.52 5.25
CA ILE A 107 -0.52 -11.86 6.11
C ILE A 107 -1.94 -12.42 5.87
N ASN A 108 -2.21 -13.02 4.71
CA ASN A 108 -3.47 -13.72 4.46
C ASN A 108 -3.71 -14.91 5.40
N SER A 109 -2.66 -15.49 5.97
CA SER A 109 -2.76 -16.61 6.91
C SER A 109 -2.78 -16.18 8.37
N GLU A 110 -2.62 -14.88 8.66
CA GLU A 110 -2.67 -14.36 10.03
C GLU A 110 -4.10 -14.39 10.58
N ALA A 111 -4.21 -14.66 11.88
CA ALA A 111 -5.48 -14.65 12.58
C ALA A 111 -5.99 -13.20 12.71
N VAL A 112 -7.23 -12.98 12.32
CA VAL A 112 -7.95 -11.70 12.51
C VAL A 112 -9.33 -11.94 13.08
N SER A 113 -9.85 -10.96 13.82
CA SER A 113 -11.15 -11.05 14.50
C SER A 113 -12.32 -10.57 13.64
N ASP A 114 -12.06 -9.83 12.56
CA ASP A 114 -13.07 -9.12 11.77
C ASP A 114 -13.35 -9.73 10.38
N GLY A 115 -12.73 -10.88 10.10
CA GLY A 115 -13.01 -11.72 8.94
C GLY A 115 -12.85 -10.98 7.60
N GLU A 116 -13.92 -10.96 6.82
CA GLU A 116 -13.95 -10.37 5.48
C GLU A 116 -13.93 -8.84 5.47
N LYS A 117 -14.18 -8.20 6.63
CA LYS A 117 -13.98 -6.74 6.75
C LYS A 117 -12.52 -6.39 6.45
N GLY A 118 -11.59 -7.22 6.90
CA GLY A 118 -10.17 -7.12 6.58
C GLY A 118 -9.48 -5.89 7.19
N CYS A 119 -10.10 -5.22 8.16
CA CYS A 119 -9.56 -4.04 8.84
C CYS A 119 -8.29 -4.39 9.61
N GLU A 120 -8.29 -5.47 10.41
CA GLU A 120 -7.08 -5.90 11.12
C GLU A 120 -6.00 -6.36 10.14
N ARG A 121 -6.39 -7.11 9.10
CA ARG A 121 -5.47 -7.57 8.06
C ARG A 121 -4.82 -6.41 7.32
N ALA A 122 -5.55 -5.33 7.06
CA ALA A 122 -5.03 -4.14 6.42
C ALA A 122 -3.94 -3.47 7.27
N VAL A 123 -4.10 -3.42 8.60
CA VAL A 123 -3.06 -2.91 9.52
C VAL A 123 -1.80 -3.76 9.44
N LEU A 124 -1.94 -5.09 9.52
CA LEU A 124 -0.82 -6.03 9.42
C LEU A 124 -0.10 -5.90 8.07
N SER A 125 -0.87 -5.71 7.00
CA SER A 125 -0.37 -5.57 5.64
C SER A 125 0.41 -4.28 5.46
N ILE A 126 -0.12 -3.14 5.92
CA ILE A 126 0.56 -1.84 5.86
C ILE A 126 1.84 -1.86 6.70
N LYS A 127 1.82 -2.48 7.88
CA LYS A 127 3.03 -2.65 8.69
C LYS A 127 4.09 -3.45 7.93
N CYS A 128 3.73 -4.61 7.38
CA CYS A 128 4.63 -5.43 6.59
C CYS A 128 5.21 -4.66 5.38
N MET A 129 4.35 -3.90 4.69
CA MET A 129 4.74 -3.06 3.56
C MET A 129 5.77 -2.00 3.96
N ILE A 130 5.52 -1.26 5.04
CA ILE A 130 6.48 -0.27 5.58
C ILE A 130 7.81 -0.95 5.95
N ASP A 131 7.76 -2.10 6.63
CA ASP A 131 8.96 -2.80 7.10
C ASP A 131 9.82 -3.33 5.94
N ASN A 132 9.21 -3.73 4.82
CA ASN A 132 9.91 -4.31 3.66
C ASN A 132 10.29 -3.29 2.58
N ALA A 133 9.74 -2.08 2.60
CA ALA A 133 9.89 -1.09 1.55
C ALA A 133 11.33 -0.84 1.06
N ALA A 134 12.25 -0.63 2.00
CA ALA A 134 13.65 -0.34 1.69
C ALA A 134 14.33 -1.49 0.94
N GLN A 135 13.91 -2.75 1.17
CA GLN A 135 14.43 -3.92 0.47
C GLN A 135 14.13 -3.87 -1.04
N PHE A 136 13.02 -3.25 -1.42
CA PHE A 136 12.58 -3.13 -2.81
C PHE A 136 12.92 -1.77 -3.43
N GLY A 137 13.78 -0.98 -2.79
CA GLY A 137 14.21 0.33 -3.30
C GLY A 137 13.11 1.39 -3.25
N PHE A 138 12.07 1.17 -2.44
CA PHE A 138 11.04 2.17 -2.19
C PHE A 138 11.45 3.02 -0.99
N ASP A 139 11.60 4.33 -1.21
CA ASP A 139 11.66 5.33 -0.15
C ASP A 139 10.23 5.62 0.34
N ILE A 140 9.68 4.56 0.96
CA ILE A 140 8.56 4.44 1.91
C ILE A 140 8.28 5.63 2.71
#